data_AF-A0A542ZA32-F1
#
_entry.id   AF-A0A542ZA32-F1
#
_cell.length_a   1.000
_cell.length_b   1.000
_cell.length_c   1.000
_cell.angle_alpha   90.00
_cell.angle_beta   90.00
_cell.angle_gamma   90.00
#
_symmetry.space_group_name_H-M   'P 1'
#
loop_
_entity.id
_entity.type
_entity.pdbx_description
1 polymer ?
#
loop_
_entity_poly.entity_id
_entity_poly.type
_entity_poly.pdbx_seq_one_letter_code
_entity_poly.pdbx_strand_id
1 'polypeptide(L)'
;MPTGAGTVIEGKDNTYDPVAVADSMGVQLSEQQLEALADGEVTYDEYQEAAQRLKACTDAAEVKFEFMGEENQVIQYWVEAGDEAFDKKFNDCYDTQFAALDDLWQDYRMNWGPEAAALSECIREKGAEPRLLISEKYEQLEQLGMDPQNECIDPRLNQGPNATADPVAP
;
A
#
# COMPACT_ATOMS: atom_id res chain seq x y z
N MET A 1 -16.30 13.97 24.85
CA MET A 1 -17.22 13.96 23.69
C MET A 1 -16.47 13.27 22.57
N PRO A 2 -17.12 12.33 21.88
CA PRO A 2 -16.63 10.97 21.67
C PRO A 2 -15.32 10.94 20.87
N THR A 3 -14.30 10.31 21.46
CA THR A 3 -13.13 9.78 20.76
C THR A 3 -13.64 8.71 19.80
N GLY A 4 -13.71 9.03 18.51
CA GLY A 4 -13.95 8.03 17.49
C GLY A 4 -12.80 7.04 17.54
N ALA A 5 -13.03 5.90 18.20
CA ALA A 5 -12.35 4.68 17.82
C ALA A 5 -12.60 4.56 16.31
N GLY A 6 -11.56 4.70 15.50
CA GLY A 6 -11.64 4.35 14.09
C GLY A 6 -12.21 2.94 14.05
N THR A 7 -13.39 2.80 13.46
CA THR A 7 -14.07 1.52 13.37
C THR A 7 -13.10 0.59 12.65
N VAL A 8 -12.52 -0.33 13.41
CA VAL A 8 -11.74 -1.44 12.88
C VAL A 8 -12.67 -2.11 11.89
N ILE A 9 -12.26 -2.19 10.62
CA ILE A 9 -12.95 -3.03 9.66
C ILE A 9 -12.53 -4.45 10.00
N GLU A 10 -13.18 -4.99 11.03
CA GLU A 10 -12.96 -6.32 11.55
C GLU A 10 -13.47 -7.32 10.51
N GLY A 11 -12.54 -8.00 9.82
CA GLY A 11 -12.84 -9.28 9.20
C GLY A 11 -13.29 -10.30 10.25
N LYS A 12 -13.85 -11.44 9.82
CA LYS A 12 -14.48 -12.46 10.68
C LYS A 12 -13.63 -12.94 11.87
N ASP A 13 -12.31 -12.71 11.87
CA ASP A 13 -11.37 -13.17 12.90
C ASP A 13 -10.34 -12.08 13.35
N ASN A 14 -10.68 -10.78 13.34
CA ASN A 14 -9.72 -9.67 13.57
C ASN A 14 -8.60 -9.58 12.50
N THR A 15 -8.87 -10.07 11.30
CA THR A 15 -7.98 -9.99 10.14
C THR A 15 -8.38 -8.85 9.21
N TYR A 16 -7.44 -8.38 8.38
CA TYR A 16 -7.71 -7.40 7.32
C TYR A 16 -8.67 -8.01 6.30
N ASP A 17 -9.86 -7.40 6.12
CA ASP A 17 -10.82 -7.79 5.09
C ASP A 17 -10.73 -6.78 3.92
N PRO A 18 -10.07 -7.13 2.81
CA PRO A 18 -9.85 -6.22 1.69
C PRO A 18 -11.16 -5.77 1.03
N VAL A 19 -12.20 -6.61 1.04
CA VAL A 19 -13.50 -6.28 0.42
C VAL A 19 -14.26 -5.28 1.29
N ALA A 20 -14.27 -5.50 2.60
CA ALA A 20 -14.90 -4.56 3.53
C ALA A 20 -14.14 -3.22 3.58
N VAL A 21 -12.81 -3.24 3.45
CA VAL A 21 -11.98 -2.04 3.33
C VAL A 21 -12.31 -1.27 2.05
N ALA A 22 -12.37 -1.95 0.90
CA ALA A 22 -12.79 -1.33 -0.37
C ALA A 22 -14.16 -0.64 -0.26
N ASP A 23 -15.16 -1.32 0.32
CA ASP A 23 -16.50 -0.73 0.54
C ASP A 23 -16.44 0.54 1.40
N SER A 24 -15.65 0.52 2.47
CA SER A 24 -15.49 1.69 3.35
C SER A 24 -14.78 2.87 2.69
N MET A 25 -13.88 2.60 1.74
CA MET A 25 -13.16 3.60 0.96
C MET A 25 -14.01 4.13 -0.20
N GLY A 26 -15.18 3.52 -0.45
CA GLY A 26 -16.00 3.82 -1.63
C GLY A 26 -15.37 3.33 -2.94
N VAL A 27 -14.43 2.38 -2.87
CA VAL A 27 -13.76 1.76 -4.01
C VAL A 27 -14.65 0.65 -4.54
N GLN A 28 -15.01 0.73 -5.82
CA GLN A 28 -15.80 -0.29 -6.48
C GLN A 28 -14.89 -1.34 -7.13
N LEU A 29 -15.01 -2.59 -6.68
CA LEU A 29 -14.28 -3.72 -7.25
C LEU A 29 -14.93 -4.18 -8.57
N SER A 30 -14.11 -4.37 -9.60
CA SER A 30 -14.50 -5.07 -10.82
C SER A 30 -14.67 -6.57 -10.58
N GLU A 31 -15.28 -7.29 -11.52
CA GLU A 31 -15.40 -8.76 -11.44
C GLU A 31 -14.03 -9.44 -11.35
N GLN A 32 -13.04 -8.93 -12.08
CA GLN A 32 -11.67 -9.46 -12.06
C GLN A 32 -10.98 -9.21 -10.70
N GLN A 33 -11.26 -8.08 -10.07
CA GLN A 33 -10.70 -7.73 -8.76
C GLN A 33 -11.39 -8.53 -7.64
N LEU A 34 -12.69 -8.78 -7.75
CA LEU A 34 -13.42 -9.67 -6.84
C LEU A 34 -12.95 -11.12 -6.93
N GLU A 35 -12.63 -11.60 -8.13
CA GLU A 35 -12.07 -12.95 -8.31
C GLU A 35 -10.69 -13.08 -7.65
N ALA A 36 -9.85 -12.04 -7.76
CA ALA A 36 -8.54 -12.03 -7.11
C ALA A 36 -8.64 -12.04 -5.58
N LEU A 37 -9.66 -11.41 -5.00
CA LEU A 37 -9.87 -11.33 -3.54
C LEU A 37 -10.82 -12.41 -3.01
N ALA A 38 -11.06 -13.48 -3.77
CA ALA A 38 -12.09 -14.47 -3.45
C ALA A 38 -11.79 -15.28 -2.17
N ASP A 39 -10.52 -15.36 -1.77
CA ASP A 39 -10.08 -15.98 -0.52
C ASP A 39 -10.13 -15.01 0.69
N GLY A 40 -10.41 -13.73 0.44
CA GLY A 40 -10.51 -12.70 1.46
C GLY A 40 -9.17 -12.11 1.89
N GLU A 41 -8.09 -12.34 1.13
CA GLU A 41 -6.79 -11.74 1.39
C GLU A 41 -6.37 -10.82 0.21
N VAL A 42 -5.48 -9.87 0.47
CA VAL A 42 -4.76 -9.17 -0.59
C VAL A 42 -3.30 -9.57 -0.50
N THR A 43 -2.81 -10.22 -1.54
CA THR A 43 -1.44 -10.73 -1.59
C THR A 43 -0.59 -9.96 -2.59
N TYR A 44 0.72 -10.01 -2.40
CA TYR A 44 1.66 -9.42 -3.36
C TYR A 44 1.57 -10.10 -4.73
N ASP A 45 1.33 -11.42 -4.76
CA ASP A 45 1.19 -12.17 -6.00
C ASP A 45 -0.05 -11.70 -6.78
N GLU A 46 -1.20 -11.52 -6.11
CA GLU A 46 -2.41 -10.95 -6.74
C GLU A 46 -2.20 -9.53 -7.25
N TYR A 47 -1.48 -8.70 -6.49
CA TYR A 47 -1.10 -7.36 -6.92
C TYR A 47 -0.25 -7.39 -8.20
N GLN A 48 0.75 -8.26 -8.26
CA GLN A 48 1.58 -8.45 -9.46
C GLN A 48 0.76 -8.98 -10.63
N GLU A 49 -0.10 -9.96 -10.42
CA GLU A 49 -0.98 -10.50 -11.47
C GLU A 49 -1.94 -9.44 -12.01
N ALA A 50 -2.50 -8.60 -11.14
CA ALA A 50 -3.36 -7.49 -11.54
C ALA A 50 -2.61 -6.46 -12.40
N ALA A 51 -1.36 -6.15 -12.05
CA ALA A 51 -0.50 -5.31 -12.89
C ALA A 51 -0.23 -5.94 -14.26
N GLN A 52 -0.01 -7.27 -14.34
CA GLN A 52 0.14 -7.95 -15.62
C GLN A 52 -1.16 -7.91 -16.46
N ARG A 53 -2.33 -8.01 -15.82
CA ARG A 53 -3.63 -7.84 -16.49
C ARG A 53 -3.81 -6.41 -17.03
N LEU A 54 -3.39 -5.39 -16.27
CA LEU A 54 -3.34 -4.00 -16.75
C LEU A 54 -2.48 -3.89 -18.00
N LYS A 55 -1.24 -4.39 -17.95
CA LYS A 55 -0.33 -4.37 -19.10
C LYS A 55 -0.95 -5.03 -20.33
N ALA A 56 -1.55 -6.21 -20.16
CA ALA A 56 -2.20 -6.91 -21.26
C ALA A 56 -3.36 -6.11 -21.86
N CYS A 57 -4.15 -5.44 -21.02
CA CYS A 57 -5.24 -4.56 -21.46
C CYS A 57 -4.72 -3.34 -22.22
N THR A 58 -3.69 -2.65 -21.70
CA THR A 58 -3.11 -1.46 -22.35
C THR A 58 -2.46 -1.82 -23.68
N ASP A 59 -1.77 -2.96 -23.76
CA ASP A 59 -1.17 -3.46 -25.00
C ASP A 59 -2.26 -3.72 -26.06
N ALA A 60 -3.39 -4.33 -25.66
CA ALA A 60 -4.54 -4.56 -26.54
C ALA A 60 -5.27 -3.27 -26.97
N ALA A 61 -5.23 -2.23 -26.14
CA ALA A 61 -5.81 -0.91 -26.42
C ALA A 61 -4.88 0.01 -27.23
N GLU A 62 -3.67 -0.46 -27.57
CA GLU A 62 -2.60 0.29 -28.24
C GLU A 62 -2.12 1.50 -27.42
N VAL A 63 -2.14 1.39 -26.09
CA VAL A 63 -1.59 2.38 -25.16
C VAL A 63 -0.15 1.99 -24.83
N LYS A 64 0.79 2.93 -24.98
CA LYS A 64 2.19 2.70 -24.56
C LYS A 64 2.29 2.75 -23.04
N PHE A 65 2.57 1.58 -22.46
CA PHE A 65 2.71 1.35 -21.03
C PHE A 65 3.97 0.51 -20.77
N GLU A 66 4.78 0.94 -19.81
CA GLU A 66 6.02 0.25 -19.43
C GLU A 66 6.15 0.15 -17.92
N PHE A 67 6.57 -1.01 -17.43
CA PHE A 67 7.04 -1.16 -16.05
C PHE A 67 8.44 -0.58 -15.92
N MET A 68 8.60 0.35 -14.98
CA MET A 68 9.87 1.00 -14.67
C MET A 68 10.67 0.26 -13.59
N GLY A 69 10.02 -0.72 -12.95
CA GLY A 69 10.58 -1.51 -11.87
C GLY A 69 9.63 -1.53 -10.69
N GLU A 70 10.21 -1.72 -9.51
CA GLU A 70 9.48 -1.80 -8.27
C GLU A 70 10.31 -1.20 -7.14
N GLU A 71 9.66 -0.46 -6.26
CA GLU A 71 10.26 0.01 -5.02
C GLU A 71 9.43 -0.49 -3.83
N ASN A 72 10.10 -1.23 -2.95
CA ASN A 72 9.50 -1.79 -1.74
C ASN A 72 8.25 -2.66 -1.98
N GLN A 73 8.03 -3.31 -3.14
CA GLN A 73 6.75 -3.95 -3.49
C GLN A 73 5.63 -2.99 -3.95
N VAL A 74 5.96 -1.75 -4.34
CA VAL A 74 5.06 -0.89 -5.14
C VAL A 74 5.57 -0.85 -6.57
N ILE A 75 4.72 -1.23 -7.51
CA ILE A 75 5.05 -1.26 -8.93
C ILE A 75 5.17 0.17 -9.45
N GLN A 76 6.29 0.47 -10.09
CA GLN A 76 6.51 1.75 -10.77
C GLN A 76 6.24 1.55 -12.26
N TYR A 77 5.43 2.41 -12.85
CA TYR A 77 5.09 2.35 -14.27
C TYR A 77 5.08 3.72 -14.92
N TRP A 78 5.23 3.72 -16.23
CA TRP A 78 5.12 4.88 -17.09
C TRP A 78 4.03 4.64 -18.14
N VAL A 79 3.27 5.70 -18.45
CA VAL A 79 2.32 5.72 -19.55
C VAL A 79 2.61 6.93 -20.44
N GLU A 80 2.52 6.75 -21.76
CA GLU A 80 2.64 7.88 -22.69
C GLU A 80 1.47 8.85 -22.48
N ALA A 81 1.76 10.15 -22.40
CA ALA A 81 0.72 11.16 -22.33
C ALA A 81 0.02 11.29 -23.70
N GLY A 82 -1.31 11.29 -23.71
CA GLY A 82 -2.10 11.38 -24.94
C GLY A 82 -3.13 12.51 -24.92
N ASP A 83 -4.10 12.40 -25.83
CA ASP A 83 -5.33 13.20 -25.77
C ASP A 83 -6.35 12.52 -24.84
N GLU A 84 -7.49 13.18 -24.60
CA GLU A 84 -8.54 12.65 -23.72
C GLU A 84 -9.02 11.24 -24.13
N ALA A 85 -9.07 10.95 -25.43
CA ALA A 85 -9.48 9.64 -25.92
C ALA A 85 -8.42 8.57 -25.63
N PHE A 86 -7.14 8.92 -25.73
CA PHE A 86 -6.03 8.05 -25.36
C PHE A 86 -5.99 7.80 -23.85
N ASP A 87 -6.08 8.85 -23.04
CA ASP A 87 -6.08 8.75 -21.58
C ASP A 87 -7.25 7.89 -21.09
N LYS A 88 -8.42 8.01 -21.73
CA LYS A 88 -9.57 7.18 -21.41
C LYS A 88 -9.29 5.69 -21.62
N LYS A 89 -8.58 5.29 -22.68
CA LYS A 89 -8.23 3.88 -22.91
C LYS A 89 -7.39 3.31 -21.78
N PHE A 90 -6.42 4.08 -21.30
CA PHE A 90 -5.61 3.69 -20.15
C PHE A 90 -6.48 3.57 -18.90
N ASN A 91 -7.28 4.60 -18.60
CA ASN A 91 -8.12 4.63 -17.40
C ASN A 91 -9.11 3.46 -17.39
N ASP A 92 -9.76 3.13 -18.51
CA ASP A 92 -10.66 1.98 -18.59
C ASP A 92 -9.94 0.66 -18.22
N CYS A 93 -8.69 0.49 -18.66
CA CYS A 93 -7.85 -0.65 -18.30
C CYS A 93 -7.41 -0.61 -16.82
N TYR A 94 -6.95 0.55 -16.34
CA TYR A 94 -6.49 0.73 -14.96
C TYR A 94 -7.62 0.46 -13.97
N ASP A 95 -8.77 1.11 -14.14
CA ASP A 95 -9.93 0.99 -13.27
C ASP A 95 -10.41 -0.47 -13.18
N THR A 96 -10.50 -1.15 -14.33
CA THR A 96 -11.02 -2.51 -14.39
C THR A 96 -10.03 -3.55 -13.88
N GLN A 97 -8.74 -3.42 -14.21
CA GLN A 97 -7.77 -4.49 -14.00
C GLN A 97 -6.96 -4.34 -12.70
N PHE A 98 -6.76 -3.11 -12.21
CA PHE A 98 -5.69 -2.85 -11.25
C PHE A 98 -6.05 -1.88 -10.12
N ALA A 99 -6.74 -0.78 -10.40
CA ALA A 99 -6.93 0.35 -9.47
C ALA A 99 -7.29 -0.06 -8.04
N ALA A 100 -8.33 -0.87 -7.85
CA ALA A 100 -8.75 -1.25 -6.51
C ALA A 100 -7.76 -2.16 -5.80
N LEU A 101 -7.08 -3.08 -6.51
CA LEU A 101 -6.04 -3.92 -5.92
C LEU A 101 -4.79 -3.09 -5.59
N ASP A 102 -4.49 -2.07 -6.38
CA ASP A 102 -3.41 -1.11 -6.12
C ASP A 102 -3.70 -0.29 -4.85
N ASP A 103 -4.91 0.26 -4.72
CA ASP A 103 -5.35 0.98 -3.52
C ASP A 103 -5.30 0.10 -2.26
N LEU A 104 -5.87 -1.12 -2.34
CA LEU A 104 -5.92 -2.05 -1.21
C LEU A 104 -4.51 -2.53 -0.81
N TRP A 105 -3.66 -2.84 -1.79
CA TRP A 105 -2.29 -3.25 -1.51
C TRP A 105 -1.48 -2.13 -0.86
N GLN A 106 -1.60 -0.89 -1.36
CA GLN A 106 -0.91 0.26 -0.76
C GLN A 106 -1.42 0.57 0.66
N ASP A 107 -2.74 0.50 0.90
CA ASP A 107 -3.31 0.65 2.25
C ASP A 107 -2.84 -0.46 3.21
N TYR A 108 -2.88 -1.72 2.75
CA TYR A 108 -2.38 -2.85 3.53
C TYR A 108 -0.88 -2.65 3.89
N ARG A 109 -0.06 -2.30 2.91
CA ARG A 109 1.37 -2.08 3.13
C ARG A 109 1.65 -0.89 4.04
N MET A 110 0.85 0.17 3.95
CA MET A 110 0.97 1.30 4.85
C MET A 110 0.74 0.86 6.31
N ASN A 111 -0.22 -0.02 6.58
CA ASN A 111 -0.60 -0.39 7.95
C ASN A 111 0.12 -1.64 8.52
N TRP A 112 0.62 -2.53 7.66
CA TRP A 112 1.26 -3.81 8.04
C TRP A 112 2.61 -4.07 7.35
N GLY A 113 3.08 -3.19 6.47
CA GLY A 113 4.36 -3.33 5.78
C GLY A 113 5.59 -3.07 6.67
N PRO A 114 6.81 -3.05 6.08
CA PRO A 114 8.07 -2.95 6.82
C PRO A 114 8.15 -1.74 7.78
N GLU A 115 7.60 -0.61 7.38
CA GLU A 115 7.57 0.61 8.20
C GLU A 115 6.65 0.44 9.41
N ALA A 116 5.42 -0.03 9.20
CA ALA A 116 4.49 -0.33 10.29
C ALA A 116 5.03 -1.41 11.24
N ALA A 117 5.78 -2.39 10.73
CA ALA A 117 6.47 -3.38 11.54
C ALA A 117 7.58 -2.74 12.40
N ALA A 118 8.42 -1.88 11.80
CA ALA A 118 9.47 -1.15 12.52
C ALA A 118 8.90 -0.29 13.67
N LEU A 119 7.80 0.42 13.41
CA LEU A 119 7.08 1.20 14.43
C LEU A 119 6.50 0.29 15.52
N SER A 120 5.90 -0.84 15.13
CA SER A 120 5.32 -1.80 16.08
C SER A 120 6.36 -2.39 17.03
N GLU A 121 7.54 -2.74 16.51
CA GLU A 121 8.65 -3.21 17.32
C GLU A 121 9.13 -2.14 18.31
N CYS A 122 9.29 -0.90 17.84
CA CYS A 122 9.70 0.23 18.67
C CYS A 122 8.72 0.47 19.84
N ILE A 123 7.42 0.39 19.58
CA ILE A 123 6.38 0.51 20.61
C ILE A 123 6.48 -0.62 21.64
N ARG A 124 6.70 -1.87 21.20
CA ARG A 124 6.87 -3.03 22.10
C ARG A 124 8.12 -2.92 22.96
N GLU A 125 9.23 -2.39 22.42
CA GLU A 125 10.46 -2.13 23.18
C GLU A 125 10.26 -1.11 24.30
N LYS A 126 9.27 -0.21 24.16
CA LYS A 126 8.84 0.71 25.23
C LYS A 126 7.81 0.12 26.18
N GLY A 127 7.48 -1.16 26.03
CA GLY A 127 6.56 -1.88 26.91
C GLY A 127 5.08 -1.59 26.66
N ALA A 128 4.72 -1.13 25.46
CA ALA A 128 3.34 -0.94 25.04
C ALA A 128 2.96 -1.89 23.89
N GLU A 129 1.66 -2.17 23.74
CA GLU A 129 1.16 -2.89 22.57
C GLU A 129 0.87 -1.90 21.43
N PRO A 130 1.29 -2.19 20.19
CA PRO A 130 1.10 -1.29 19.06
C PRO A 130 -0.36 -1.25 18.62
N ARG A 131 -0.82 -0.04 18.31
CA ARG A 131 -2.12 0.17 17.66
C ARG A 131 -2.10 -0.32 16.21
N LEU A 132 -3.29 -0.49 15.65
CA LEU A 132 -3.46 -1.16 14.36
C LEU A 132 -3.03 -0.29 13.18
N LEU A 133 -3.41 0.98 13.15
CA LEU A 133 -3.14 1.85 12.00
C LEU A 133 -1.75 2.48 12.10
N ILE A 134 -1.09 2.75 10.97
CA ILE A 134 0.23 3.38 11.00
C ILE A 134 0.18 4.77 11.64
N SER A 135 -0.85 5.57 11.33
CA SER A 135 -1.05 6.90 11.92
C SER A 135 -1.16 6.83 13.44
N GLU A 136 -1.88 5.82 13.94
CA GLU A 136 -2.01 5.58 15.38
C GLU A 136 -0.69 5.14 16.03
N LYS A 137 0.15 4.39 15.31
CA LYS A 137 1.50 4.01 15.79
C LYS A 137 2.41 5.24 15.88
N TYR A 138 2.36 6.13 14.90
CA TYR A 138 3.06 7.42 14.93
C TYR A 138 2.66 8.23 16.16
N GLU A 139 1.36 8.46 16.36
CA GLU A 139 0.85 9.17 17.54
C GLU A 139 1.24 8.49 18.86
N GLN A 140 1.24 7.17 18.90
CA GLN A 140 1.60 6.40 20.09
C GLN A 140 3.08 6.60 20.46
N LEU A 141 3.98 6.63 19.48
CA LEU A 141 5.41 6.88 19.69
C LEU A 141 5.68 8.34 20.12
N GLU A 142 4.99 9.30 19.51
CA GLU A 142 5.05 10.70 19.94
C GLU A 142 4.58 10.88 21.39
N GLN A 143 3.52 10.17 21.80
CA GLN A 143 3.03 10.15 23.19
C GLN A 143 4.03 9.52 24.16
N LEU A 144 4.90 8.64 23.68
CA LEU A 144 6.02 8.05 24.42
C LEU A 144 7.28 8.94 24.40
N GLY A 145 7.22 10.10 23.77
CA GLY A 145 8.32 11.06 23.66
C GLY A 145 9.41 10.61 22.71
N MET A 146 9.06 9.83 21.68
CA MET A 146 9.97 9.35 20.65
C MET A 146 9.68 10.00 19.30
N ASP A 147 10.72 10.18 18.49
CA ASP A 147 10.62 10.50 17.07
C ASP A 147 10.44 9.20 16.26
N PRO A 148 9.27 8.96 15.63
CA PRO A 148 9.01 7.74 14.88
C PRO A 148 9.97 7.53 13.71
N GLN A 149 10.38 8.59 13.03
CA GLN A 149 11.26 8.50 11.87
C GLN A 149 12.70 8.17 12.30
N ASN A 150 13.27 9.04 13.13
CA ASN A 150 14.69 9.01 13.47
C ASN A 150 15.04 7.91 14.47
N GLU A 151 14.12 7.55 15.38
CA GLU A 151 14.40 6.57 16.44
C GLU A 151 13.83 5.18 16.14
N CYS A 152 12.84 5.07 15.24
CA CYS A 152 12.20 3.79 14.94
C CYS A 152 12.43 3.30 13.50
N ILE A 153 12.13 4.12 12.49
CA ILE A 153 12.16 3.72 11.08
C ILE A 153 13.58 3.70 10.50
N ASP A 154 14.28 4.85 10.50
CA ASP A 154 15.59 4.99 9.86
C ASP A 154 16.62 3.99 10.39
N PRO A 155 16.75 3.77 11.72
CA PRO A 155 17.71 2.80 12.24
C PRO A 155 17.44 1.36 11.81
N ARG A 156 16.18 1.02 11.46
CA ARG A 156 15.78 -0.34 11.08
C ARG A 156 15.78 -0.56 9.58
N LEU A 157 15.36 0.44 8.79
CA LEU A 157 15.19 0.29 7.35
C LEU A 157 16.37 0.85 6.53
N ASN A 158 17.12 1.82 7.06
CA ASN A 158 18.24 2.45 6.35
C ASN A 158 19.61 1.87 6.72
N GLN A 159 19.69 0.68 7.33
CA GLN A 159 20.96 0.01 7.64
C GLN A 159 21.33 -1.15 6.68
N GLY A 160 20.62 -1.28 5.55
CA GLY A 160 20.93 -2.24 4.49
C GLY A 160 22.09 -1.80 3.58
N PRO A 161 22.58 -2.68 2.67
CA PRO A 161 23.73 -2.41 1.79
C PRO A 161 23.54 -1.25 0.79
N ASN A 162 22.34 -0.65 0.73
CA ASN A 162 22.01 0.54 -0.07
C ASN A 162 21.73 1.79 0.79
N ALA A 163 22.07 1.78 2.08
CA ALA A 163 22.09 2.98 2.91
C ALA A 163 22.95 4.02 2.20
N THR A 164 22.34 5.09 1.69
CA THR A 164 23.05 6.17 1.02
C THR A 164 24.10 6.69 1.98
N ALA A 165 25.38 6.43 1.67
CA ALA A 165 26.49 7.07 2.35
C ALA A 165 26.23 8.57 2.36
N ASP A 166 26.29 9.17 3.55
CA ASP A 166 26.19 10.61 3.72
C ASP A 166 26.99 11.33 2.62
N PRO A 167 26.42 12.36 1.97
CA PRO A 167 27.19 13.16 1.05
C PRO A 167 28.37 13.76 1.83
N VAL A 168 29.58 13.38 1.44
CA VAL A 168 30.81 14.01 1.90
C VAL A 168 30.65 15.51 1.65
N ALA A 169 30.57 16.28 2.74
CA ALA A 169 30.51 17.74 2.70
C ALA A 169 31.77 18.30 1.98
N PRO A 170 31.64 19.44 1.28
CA PRO A 170 32.67 19.97 0.37
C PRO A 170 34.00 20.32 1.05
#